data_AF-A0A0K9PKN2-F1
#
_entry.id   AF-A0A0K9PKN2-F1
#
_cell.length_a   1.000
_cell.length_b   1.000
_cell.length_c   1.000
_cell.angle_alpha   90.00
_cell.angle_beta   90.00
_cell.angle_gamma   90.00
#
_symmetry.space_group_name_H-M   'P 1'
#
loop_
_entity.id
_entity.type
_entity.pdbx_description
1 polymer ?
#
loop_
_entity_poly.entity_id
_entity_poly.type
_entity_poly.pdbx_seq_one_letter_code
_entity_poly.pdbx_strand_id
1 'polypeptide(L)'
;MSTTIFTIPHFSHGPTNQELQKKPSKSRPIQIRLSIITACSKSNKPESSSSSSSSSIGFTKRCTVLGSGLLFCLGSPRDGSAVTQGLLAGRIPGLSEPDETGWRTYRRPDEKSGGHGVGWSPITPYTFDVPQEWEEVPVSIADLGGTEIDLRFGNAKEGRAIVVVAPVLRFTADLGDNVTIEAVGTPEKVINAFGPEVIGESVEGKVLSMNVEEHSGRTYYKFELEPPHIFIIATAAGNRLYLFCTTGNGLQWKKHNKSLKRIADSFRVI
;
A
#
# COMPACT_ATOMS: atom_id res chain seq x y z
N MET A 1 37.63 -79.41 -23.26
CA MET A 1 37.37 -79.92 -24.63
C MET A 1 36.14 -79.21 -25.17
N SER A 2 36.18 -78.88 -26.46
CA SER A 2 35.17 -78.21 -27.31
C SER A 2 35.07 -76.67 -27.32
N THR A 3 35.70 -76.17 -28.38
CA THR A 3 35.66 -74.87 -29.08
C THR A 3 34.46 -74.80 -30.04
N THR A 4 34.08 -73.57 -30.46
CA THR A 4 33.56 -73.12 -31.81
C THR A 4 32.28 -72.27 -31.68
N ILE A 5 32.30 -70.91 -31.73
CA ILE A 5 32.44 -69.88 -32.82
C ILE A 5 31.16 -69.64 -33.66
N PHE A 6 30.93 -68.35 -33.99
CA PHE A 6 30.20 -67.71 -35.14
C PHE A 6 28.79 -67.15 -34.83
N THR A 7 28.31 -65.96 -35.24
CA THR A 7 28.69 -64.90 -36.22
C THR A 7 27.89 -63.60 -35.91
N ILE A 8 28.44 -62.42 -36.23
CA ILE A 8 27.75 -61.11 -36.33
C ILE A 8 27.28 -60.88 -37.78
N PRO A 9 26.19 -60.14 -38.03
CA PRO A 9 26.35 -59.02 -38.97
C PRO A 9 25.76 -57.68 -38.51
N HIS A 10 26.40 -56.68 -39.09
CA HIS A 10 26.27 -55.23 -39.04
C HIS A 10 25.04 -54.70 -39.81
N PHE A 11 24.57 -53.47 -39.49
CA PHE A 11 23.86 -52.45 -40.33
C PHE A 11 22.95 -51.61 -39.39
N SER A 12 22.71 -50.30 -39.52
CA SER A 12 23.30 -49.13 -40.19
C SER A 12 22.57 -47.89 -39.63
N HIS A 13 23.16 -46.71 -39.87
CA HIS A 13 22.77 -45.34 -39.54
C HIS A 13 21.29 -44.92 -39.55
N GLY A 14 20.98 -43.93 -38.70
CA GLY A 14 20.28 -42.71 -39.14
C GLY A 14 19.05 -42.27 -38.33
N PRO A 15 18.98 -41.01 -37.84
CA PRO A 15 17.89 -40.49 -37.01
C PRO A 15 16.83 -39.75 -37.85
N THR A 16 15.58 -39.69 -37.36
CA THR A 16 14.59 -38.72 -37.88
C THR A 16 13.70 -38.17 -36.77
N ASN A 17 13.78 -36.85 -36.60
CA ASN A 17 12.89 -35.99 -35.83
C ASN A 17 11.41 -36.28 -36.10
N GLN A 18 10.59 -36.34 -35.05
CA GLN A 18 9.16 -36.08 -35.16
C GLN A 18 8.83 -34.73 -34.54
N GLU A 19 8.79 -33.75 -35.44
CA GLU A 19 8.11 -32.49 -35.30
C GLU A 19 6.60 -32.75 -35.38
N LEU A 20 5.88 -32.62 -34.26
CA LEU A 20 4.41 -32.70 -34.24
C LEU A 20 3.85 -31.27 -34.25
N GLN A 21 3.38 -30.92 -35.44
CA GLN A 21 2.81 -29.64 -35.82
C GLN A 21 1.63 -29.23 -34.94
N LYS A 22 1.71 -28.00 -34.45
CA LYS A 22 0.67 -27.25 -33.74
C LYS A 22 -0.43 -26.85 -34.74
N LYS A 23 -1.63 -27.41 -34.60
CA LYS A 23 -2.83 -26.99 -35.36
C LYS A 23 -3.23 -25.55 -34.95
N PRO A 24 -3.62 -24.67 -35.90
CA PRO A 24 -4.07 -23.33 -35.57
C PRO A 24 -5.52 -23.35 -35.06
N SER A 25 -5.75 -22.82 -33.86
CA SER A 25 -7.10 -22.60 -33.34
C SER A 25 -7.72 -21.38 -34.01
N LYS A 26 -8.83 -21.59 -34.73
CA LYS A 26 -9.63 -20.53 -35.33
C LYS A 26 -10.21 -19.61 -34.25
N SER A 27 -9.79 -18.35 -34.26
CA SER A 27 -10.39 -17.25 -33.50
C SER A 27 -11.83 -17.00 -33.95
N ARG A 28 -12.78 -17.02 -33.01
CA ARG A 28 -14.12 -16.45 -33.22
C ARG A 28 -14.09 -14.98 -32.81
N PRO A 29 -14.62 -14.04 -33.62
CA PRO A 29 -14.72 -12.65 -33.20
C PRO A 29 -15.85 -12.51 -32.16
N ILE A 30 -15.52 -12.01 -30.98
CA ILE A 30 -16.50 -11.56 -29.98
C ILE A 30 -16.95 -10.16 -30.41
N GLN A 31 -18.18 -10.08 -30.92
CA GLN A 31 -18.90 -8.84 -31.15
C GLN A 31 -19.27 -8.23 -29.79
N ILE A 32 -18.55 -7.20 -29.36
CA ILE A 32 -18.96 -6.35 -28.23
C ILE A 32 -20.01 -5.39 -28.76
N ARG A 33 -21.27 -5.64 -28.39
CA ARG A 33 -22.41 -4.78 -28.68
C ARG A 33 -22.31 -3.55 -27.78
N LEU A 34 -22.00 -2.40 -28.38
CA LEU A 34 -22.00 -1.09 -27.71
C LEU A 34 -23.46 -0.66 -27.47
N SER A 35 -23.98 -0.86 -26.25
CA SER A 35 -25.23 -0.23 -25.82
C SER A 35 -24.92 1.15 -25.24
N ILE A 36 -25.14 2.17 -26.07
CA ILE A 36 -25.21 3.58 -25.69
C ILE A 36 -26.42 3.75 -24.76
N ILE A 37 -26.18 4.01 -23.47
CA ILE A 37 -27.22 4.51 -22.57
C ILE A 37 -27.06 6.03 -22.52
N THR A 38 -27.89 6.69 -23.33
CA THR A 38 -28.20 8.11 -23.23
C THR A 38 -29.09 8.30 -21.99
N ALA A 39 -28.57 8.91 -20.93
CA ALA A 39 -29.39 9.39 -19.82
C ALA A 39 -29.59 10.90 -19.94
N CYS A 40 -30.84 11.29 -20.19
CA CYS A 40 -31.31 12.65 -20.32
C CYS A 40 -31.07 13.47 -19.04
N SER A 41 -30.47 14.65 -19.21
CA SER A 41 -30.55 15.76 -18.28
C SER A 41 -31.98 16.31 -18.27
N LYS A 42 -32.62 16.36 -17.10
CA LYS A 42 -33.84 17.14 -16.85
C LYS A 42 -33.61 18.03 -15.64
N SER A 43 -33.57 19.32 -15.95
CA SER A 43 -33.67 20.45 -15.04
C SER A 43 -34.98 20.41 -14.24
N ASN A 44 -34.96 20.85 -12.97
CA ASN A 44 -36.01 21.70 -12.44
C ASN A 44 -35.46 22.60 -11.31
N LYS A 45 -35.80 23.89 -11.43
CA LYS A 45 -35.57 24.97 -10.48
C LYS A 45 -36.57 24.88 -9.30
N PRO A 46 -36.33 25.64 -8.21
CA PRO A 46 -37.05 25.51 -6.95
C PRO A 46 -38.31 26.38 -6.89
N GLU A 47 -39.29 25.94 -6.10
CA GLU A 47 -40.39 26.80 -5.62
C GLU A 47 -40.50 26.73 -4.09
N SER A 48 -40.90 27.88 -3.57
CA SER A 48 -40.92 28.41 -2.21
C SER A 48 -42.20 28.10 -1.42
N SER A 49 -42.10 28.08 -0.09
CA SER A 49 -43.07 28.65 0.90
C SER A 49 -42.63 28.19 2.31
N SER A 50 -42.10 29.06 3.18
CA SER A 50 -42.76 30.01 4.11
C SER A 50 -43.60 29.38 5.23
N SER A 51 -43.08 29.42 6.46
CA SER A 51 -43.77 29.72 7.74
C SER A 51 -42.77 29.53 8.91
N SER A 52 -42.24 30.62 9.51
CA SER A 52 -42.69 31.26 10.77
C SER A 52 -42.81 30.26 11.95
N SER A 53 -41.98 30.31 12.99
CA SER A 53 -42.08 31.21 14.16
C SER A 53 -41.03 30.73 15.20
N SER A 54 -40.06 31.53 15.64
CA SER A 54 -40.02 32.42 16.83
C SER A 54 -40.40 31.80 18.19
N SER A 55 -39.40 31.60 19.06
CA SER A 55 -39.33 31.93 20.50
C SER A 55 -38.14 31.15 21.12
N SER A 56 -37.03 31.72 21.58
CA SER A 56 -36.74 32.61 22.72
C SER A 56 -37.09 32.05 24.11
N ILE A 57 -36.20 32.37 25.09
CA ILE A 57 -36.23 32.12 26.55
C ILE A 57 -35.50 30.81 26.93
N GLY A 58 -34.36 30.76 27.62
CA GLY A 58 -33.73 31.68 28.59
C GLY A 58 -34.10 31.27 30.00
N PHE A 59 -33.23 30.54 30.74
CA PHE A 59 -33.23 30.62 32.21
C PHE A 59 -31.90 30.16 32.83
N THR A 60 -31.46 30.99 33.76
CA THR A 60 -30.27 31.00 34.60
C THR A 60 -30.35 29.96 35.73
N LYS A 61 -29.18 29.54 36.27
CA LYS A 61 -28.80 29.40 37.71
C LYS A 61 -27.64 28.40 37.82
N ARG A 62 -26.40 28.82 38.10
CA ARG A 62 -25.78 29.05 39.43
C ARG A 62 -26.06 27.93 40.45
N CYS A 63 -25.05 27.09 40.67
CA CYS A 63 -24.78 26.44 41.97
C CYS A 63 -23.27 26.49 42.24
N THR A 64 -22.92 27.28 43.24
CA THR A 64 -21.64 27.32 43.94
C THR A 64 -21.64 26.21 44.99
N VAL A 65 -20.60 25.39 45.03
CA VAL A 65 -20.21 24.64 46.25
C VAL A 65 -18.69 24.71 46.37
N LEU A 66 -18.25 25.33 47.47
CA LEU A 66 -16.89 25.30 47.99
C LEU A 66 -16.62 23.92 48.61
N GLY A 67 -15.49 23.32 48.27
CA GLY A 67 -15.00 22.09 48.90
C GLY A 67 -13.47 22.07 48.87
N SER A 68 -12.87 22.42 50.00
CA SER A 68 -11.44 22.43 50.29
C SER A 68 -10.87 21.00 50.40
N GLY A 69 -9.63 20.79 49.95
CA GLY A 69 -8.89 19.56 50.20
C GLY A 69 -7.54 19.50 49.49
N LEU A 70 -6.48 20.01 50.14
CA LEU A 70 -5.09 19.72 49.79
C LEU A 70 -4.76 18.26 50.17
N LEU A 71 -4.14 17.51 49.25
CA LEU A 71 -3.28 16.36 49.56
C LEU A 71 -2.12 16.30 48.55
N PHE A 72 -0.93 16.66 49.03
CA PHE A 72 0.34 16.42 48.35
C PHE A 72 0.75 14.96 48.61
N CYS A 73 0.73 14.13 47.58
CA CYS A 73 1.41 12.84 47.56
C CYS A 73 2.46 12.88 46.45
N LEU A 74 3.73 12.94 46.84
CA LEU A 74 4.88 12.66 45.98
C LEU A 74 4.86 11.17 45.61
N GLY A 75 4.61 10.87 44.34
CA GLY A 75 4.74 9.54 43.74
C GLY A 75 5.63 9.63 42.50
N SER A 76 6.68 8.81 42.47
CA SER A 76 7.76 8.75 41.48
C SER A 76 7.30 8.60 40.02
N PRO A 77 8.08 9.07 39.03
CA PRO A 77 7.76 8.88 37.63
C PRO A 77 8.06 7.42 37.27
N ARG A 78 7.02 6.65 36.99
CA ARG A 78 7.17 5.32 36.43
C ARG A 78 6.31 5.22 35.17
N ASP A 79 7.05 5.12 34.07
CA ASP A 79 6.69 4.55 32.79
C ASP A 79 5.44 5.13 32.10
N GLY A 80 5.70 6.01 31.12
CA GLY A 80 4.72 6.50 30.15
C GLY A 80 4.15 5.33 29.34
N SER A 81 3.05 4.78 29.83
CA SER A 81 2.22 3.83 29.09
C SER A 81 1.29 4.60 28.16
N ALA A 82 1.55 4.44 26.87
CA ALA A 82 0.66 4.56 25.72
C ALA A 82 -0.61 5.41 25.90
N VAL A 83 -0.59 6.60 25.30
CA VAL A 83 -1.81 7.36 25.00
C VAL A 83 -2.67 6.52 24.04
N THR A 84 -3.71 5.88 24.56
CA THR A 84 -4.86 5.46 23.76
C THR A 84 -5.57 6.74 23.34
N GLN A 85 -5.12 7.29 22.20
CA GLN A 85 -5.60 8.56 21.68
C GLN A 85 -7.08 8.38 21.30
N GLY A 86 -7.98 8.83 22.18
CA GLY A 86 -9.42 8.69 21.99
C GLY A 86 -9.89 9.26 20.66
N LEU A 87 -11.00 8.70 20.17
CA LEU A 87 -11.76 9.14 18.98
C LEU A 87 -12.29 10.57 19.16
N LEU A 88 -11.41 11.56 19.22
CA LEU A 88 -11.77 12.95 19.06
C LEU A 88 -12.06 13.18 17.57
N ALA A 89 -13.24 13.72 17.27
CA ALA A 89 -13.63 14.06 15.91
C ALA A 89 -12.51 14.89 15.23
N GLY A 90 -11.99 14.38 14.11
CA GLY A 90 -10.90 14.99 13.36
C GLY A 90 -9.49 14.42 13.59
N ARG A 91 -9.29 13.50 14.56
CA ARG A 91 -8.01 12.77 14.69
C ARG A 91 -8.03 11.48 13.89
N ILE A 92 -7.11 11.37 12.92
CA ILE A 92 -6.81 10.13 12.22
C ILE A 92 -6.09 9.19 13.20
N PRO A 93 -6.64 8.02 13.54
CA PRO A 93 -5.99 7.09 14.45
C PRO A 93 -4.57 6.74 13.98
N GLY A 94 -3.60 6.88 14.88
CA GLY A 94 -2.20 6.61 14.58
C GLY A 94 -1.39 7.78 14.02
N LEU A 95 -2.01 8.93 13.71
CA LEU A 95 -1.30 10.12 13.25
C LEU A 95 -0.95 11.06 14.41
N SER A 96 0.32 11.39 14.58
CA SER A 96 0.80 12.29 15.64
C SER A 96 0.34 13.74 15.47
N GLU A 97 0.60 14.56 16.49
CA GLU A 97 0.60 16.02 16.32
C GLU A 97 1.78 16.46 15.44
N PRO A 98 1.68 17.60 14.74
CA PRO A 98 2.79 18.13 13.96
C PRO A 98 3.97 18.52 14.84
N ASP A 99 5.17 18.23 14.37
CA ASP A 99 6.43 18.72 14.94
C ASP A 99 6.66 20.20 14.63
N GLU A 100 7.79 20.76 15.10
CA GLU A 100 8.16 22.16 14.85
C GLU A 100 8.32 22.49 13.36
N THR A 101 8.51 21.47 12.52
CA THR A 101 8.65 21.60 11.05
C THR A 101 7.34 21.37 10.29
N GLY A 102 6.23 21.09 11.00
CA GLY A 102 4.93 20.80 10.41
C GLY A 102 4.78 19.37 9.88
N TRP A 103 5.63 18.44 10.32
CA TRP A 103 5.59 17.03 9.94
C TRP A 103 4.93 16.19 11.03
N ARG A 104 4.20 15.16 10.61
CA ARG A 104 3.45 14.24 11.46
C ARG A 104 3.90 12.83 11.17
N THR A 105 4.07 12.02 12.21
CA THR A 105 4.37 10.60 12.06
C THR A 105 3.08 9.81 12.14
N TYR A 106 2.80 9.03 11.10
CA TYR A 106 1.78 7.98 11.14
C TYR A 106 2.40 6.70 11.70
N ARG A 107 1.72 6.07 12.66
CA ARG A 107 1.94 4.68 13.07
C ARG A 107 0.65 3.91 12.85
N ARG A 108 0.71 2.83 12.08
CA ARG A 108 -0.43 1.93 11.90
C ARG A 108 -0.91 1.41 13.26
N PRO A 109 -2.18 1.63 13.66
CA PRO A 109 -2.70 1.07 14.90
C PRO A 109 -2.71 -0.47 14.86
N ASP A 110 -2.35 -1.10 15.98
CA ASP A 110 -2.26 -2.57 16.08
C ASP A 110 -3.63 -3.23 15.90
N GLU A 111 -4.69 -2.57 16.35
CA GLU A 111 -6.09 -3.02 16.25
C GLU A 111 -6.73 -2.73 14.88
N LYS A 112 -6.04 -2.02 13.97
CA LYS A 112 -6.57 -1.72 12.64
C LYS A 112 -6.66 -3.02 11.84
N SER A 113 -7.87 -3.42 11.46
CA SER A 113 -8.08 -4.50 10.49
C SER A 113 -7.46 -4.11 9.15
N GLY A 114 -6.87 -5.09 8.46
CA GLY A 114 -6.40 -4.89 7.08
C GLY A 114 -7.54 -4.53 6.13
N GLY A 115 -7.19 -3.85 5.04
CA GLY A 115 -8.12 -3.59 3.93
C GLY A 115 -8.62 -4.87 3.25
N HIS A 116 -9.61 -4.72 2.36
CA HIS A 116 -10.16 -5.84 1.61
C HIS A 116 -9.09 -6.53 0.75
N GLY A 117 -8.66 -7.74 1.15
CA GLY A 117 -7.68 -8.60 0.46
C GLY A 117 -6.30 -8.70 1.17
N VAL A 118 -6.00 -7.82 2.14
CA VAL A 118 -4.83 -7.96 3.04
C VAL A 118 -5.03 -9.12 4.03
N GLY A 119 -6.29 -9.47 4.31
CA GLY A 119 -6.70 -10.54 5.20
C GLY A 119 -6.79 -10.13 6.68
N TRP A 120 -7.20 -11.07 7.52
CA TRP A 120 -7.44 -10.87 8.96
C TRP A 120 -6.24 -11.20 9.85
N SER A 121 -5.17 -11.77 9.27
CA SER A 121 -3.98 -12.12 10.04
C SER A 121 -3.28 -10.85 10.54
N PRO A 122 -2.66 -10.88 11.73
CA PRO A 122 -1.92 -9.75 12.27
C PRO A 122 -0.98 -9.11 11.24
N ILE A 123 -0.96 -7.79 11.20
CA ILE A 123 -0.10 -7.00 10.32
C ILE A 123 0.95 -6.34 11.21
N THR A 124 2.21 -6.56 10.89
CA THR A 124 3.32 -5.89 11.57
C THR A 124 3.15 -4.38 11.41
N PRO A 125 3.16 -3.61 12.50
CA PRO A 125 3.00 -2.16 12.42
C PRO A 125 4.08 -1.53 11.56
N TYR A 126 3.72 -0.44 10.89
CA TYR A 126 4.66 0.38 10.15
C TYR A 126 4.42 1.85 10.47
N THR A 127 5.42 2.67 10.16
CA THR A 127 5.42 4.11 10.35
C THR A 127 5.95 4.84 9.13
N PHE A 128 5.49 6.06 8.93
CA PHE A 128 6.07 7.01 7.97
C PHE A 128 5.65 8.44 8.35
N ASP A 129 6.39 9.43 7.87
CA ASP A 129 6.14 10.83 8.12
C ASP A 129 5.42 11.48 6.94
N VAL A 130 4.51 12.41 7.23
CA VAL A 130 3.78 13.21 6.25
C VAL A 130 3.69 14.67 6.68
N PRO A 131 3.59 15.62 5.73
CA PRO A 131 3.26 17.00 6.04
C PRO A 131 1.88 17.13 6.70
N GLN A 132 1.69 18.18 7.50
CA GLN A 132 0.45 18.44 8.25
C GLN A 132 -0.83 18.39 7.41
N GLU A 133 -0.77 18.84 6.16
CA GLU A 133 -1.91 18.96 5.24
C GLU A 133 -2.27 17.65 4.52
N TRP A 134 -1.59 16.53 4.82
CA TRP A 134 -1.91 15.22 4.27
C TRP A 134 -2.91 14.49 5.15
N GLU A 135 -3.88 13.83 4.51
CA GLU A 135 -4.96 13.11 5.19
C GLU A 135 -5.08 11.66 4.72
N GLU A 136 -5.68 10.81 5.56
CA GLU A 136 -6.01 9.43 5.19
C GLU A 136 -7.16 9.46 4.18
N VAL A 137 -6.96 8.81 3.04
CA VAL A 137 -7.97 8.66 2.00
C VAL A 137 -8.60 7.27 2.13
N PRO A 138 -9.94 7.13 2.09
CA PRO A 138 -10.58 5.82 2.13
C PRO A 138 -10.07 4.89 1.03
N VAL A 139 -9.82 3.63 1.38
CA VAL A 139 -9.47 2.56 0.44
C VAL A 139 -10.75 1.96 -0.14
N SER A 140 -10.80 1.77 -1.45
CA SER A 140 -11.90 1.18 -2.20
C SER A 140 -11.48 -0.09 -2.92
N ILE A 141 -12.40 -1.03 -3.12
CA ILE A 141 -12.16 -2.24 -3.92
C ILE A 141 -11.90 -1.94 -5.41
N ALA A 142 -12.29 -0.75 -5.89
CA ALA A 142 -12.11 -0.34 -7.28
C ALA A 142 -10.73 0.27 -7.54
N ASP A 143 -9.88 0.28 -6.52
CA ASP A 143 -8.58 0.90 -6.58
C ASP A 143 -7.59 0.11 -7.44
N LEU A 144 -6.74 0.81 -8.20
CA LEU A 144 -5.57 0.20 -8.82
C LEU A 144 -4.64 -0.32 -7.69
N GLY A 145 -4.27 -1.61 -7.77
CA GLY A 145 -3.67 -2.39 -6.67
C GLY A 145 -4.68 -3.06 -5.71
N GLY A 146 -5.96 -3.07 -6.09
CA GLY A 146 -7.17 -3.16 -5.26
C GLY A 146 -7.51 -4.43 -4.47
N THR A 147 -6.53 -5.17 -3.96
CA THR A 147 -6.79 -6.16 -2.89
C THR A 147 -5.80 -6.07 -1.72
N GLU A 148 -4.60 -5.55 -1.92
CA GLU A 148 -3.58 -5.55 -0.85
C GLU A 148 -3.33 -4.17 -0.25
N ILE A 149 -4.16 -3.18 -0.58
CA ILE A 149 -4.00 -1.82 -0.04
C ILE A 149 -4.48 -1.78 1.42
N ASP A 150 -3.56 -1.49 2.33
CA ASP A 150 -3.85 -1.31 3.76
C ASP A 150 -4.16 0.16 4.11
N LEU A 151 -3.49 1.10 3.43
CA LEU A 151 -3.62 2.52 3.74
C LEU A 151 -3.38 3.40 2.52
N ARG A 152 -4.10 4.52 2.46
CA ARG A 152 -3.83 5.62 1.55
C ARG A 152 -3.74 6.93 2.31
N PHE A 153 -2.78 7.74 1.90
CA PHE A 153 -2.62 9.11 2.35
C PHE A 153 -2.50 10.02 1.12
N GLY A 154 -2.92 11.27 1.24
CA GLY A 154 -2.72 12.18 0.12
C GLY A 154 -3.00 13.63 0.43
N ASN A 155 -2.55 14.45 -0.50
CA ASN A 155 -2.87 15.85 -0.60
C ASN A 155 -3.03 16.19 -2.09
N ALA A 156 -4.17 16.76 -2.48
CA ALA A 156 -4.47 17.04 -3.89
C ALA A 156 -3.43 17.95 -4.59
N LYS A 157 -2.69 18.77 -3.83
CA LYS A 157 -1.66 19.68 -4.35
C LYS A 157 -0.26 19.05 -4.42
N GLU A 158 0.04 18.07 -3.57
CA GLU A 158 1.40 17.54 -3.42
C GLU A 158 1.58 16.14 -4.00
N GLY A 159 0.61 15.24 -3.84
CA GLY A 159 0.72 13.86 -4.27
C GLY A 159 -0.07 12.89 -3.38
N ARG A 160 0.28 11.61 -3.45
CA ARG A 160 -0.34 10.54 -2.66
C ARG A 160 0.69 9.50 -2.23
N ALA A 161 0.39 8.82 -1.13
CA ALA A 161 1.14 7.69 -0.60
C ALA A 161 0.19 6.49 -0.43
N ILE A 162 0.66 5.30 -0.75
CA ILE A 162 -0.10 4.05 -0.64
C ILE A 162 0.76 3.02 0.07
N VAL A 163 0.18 2.29 1.02
CA VAL A 163 0.82 1.13 1.65
C VAL A 163 0.11 -0.13 1.17
N VAL A 164 0.86 -0.99 0.50
CA VAL A 164 0.43 -2.31 0.05
C VAL A 164 1.05 -3.36 0.96
N VAL A 165 0.23 -4.29 1.47
CA VAL A 165 0.64 -5.38 2.36
C VAL A 165 0.20 -6.69 1.72
N ALA A 166 1.11 -7.31 0.97
CA ALA A 166 0.83 -8.50 0.19
C ALA A 166 1.37 -9.78 0.85
N PRO A 167 0.69 -10.94 0.76
CA PRO A 167 1.24 -12.22 1.20
C PRO A 167 2.46 -12.62 0.37
N VAL A 168 3.54 -13.03 1.04
CA VAL A 168 4.78 -13.48 0.36
C VAL A 168 4.58 -14.75 -0.47
N LEU A 169 3.61 -15.60 -0.11
CA LEU A 169 3.31 -16.86 -0.81
C LEU A 169 2.95 -16.67 -2.30
N ARG A 170 2.60 -15.44 -2.72
CA ARG A 170 2.46 -15.11 -4.14
C ARG A 170 3.75 -15.30 -4.95
N PHE A 171 4.92 -15.26 -4.31
CA PHE A 171 6.23 -15.23 -4.98
C PHE A 171 6.99 -16.54 -4.88
N THR A 172 6.77 -17.29 -3.81
CA THR A 172 7.42 -18.57 -3.57
C THR A 172 6.66 -19.33 -2.48
N ALA A 173 6.44 -20.62 -2.71
CA ALA A 173 5.71 -21.50 -1.80
C ALA A 173 6.57 -21.95 -0.60
N ASP A 174 7.89 -21.75 -0.65
CA ASP A 174 8.86 -22.37 0.26
C ASP A 174 9.40 -21.40 1.32
N LEU A 175 8.69 -20.30 1.58
CA LEU A 175 9.12 -19.31 2.57
C LEU A 175 8.35 -19.51 3.89
N GLY A 176 9.11 -19.68 4.98
CA GLY A 176 8.58 -19.82 6.34
C GLY A 176 7.94 -18.54 6.89
N ASP A 177 7.61 -18.54 8.18
CA ASP A 177 6.80 -17.47 8.79
C ASP A 177 7.54 -16.14 9.01
N ASN A 178 8.87 -16.10 8.86
CA ASN A 178 9.67 -14.88 8.98
C ASN A 178 10.62 -14.73 7.78
N VAL A 179 10.15 -14.01 6.78
CA VAL A 179 10.81 -13.84 5.50
C VAL A 179 11.60 -12.54 5.47
N THR A 180 12.82 -12.60 4.95
CA THR A 180 13.60 -11.43 4.56
C THR A 180 13.38 -11.13 3.06
N ILE A 181 13.45 -9.86 2.66
CA ILE A 181 13.13 -9.48 1.27
C ILE A 181 14.07 -10.11 0.24
N GLU A 182 15.32 -10.39 0.64
CA GLU A 182 16.33 -11.07 -0.16
C GLU A 182 15.92 -12.51 -0.50
N ALA A 183 15.18 -13.17 0.39
CA ALA A 183 14.63 -14.51 0.15
C ALA A 183 13.46 -14.47 -0.85
N VAL A 184 12.75 -13.34 -0.98
CA VAL A 184 11.71 -13.14 -2.00
C VAL A 184 12.36 -13.01 -3.39
N GLY A 185 13.45 -12.25 -3.48
CA GLY A 185 14.22 -12.09 -4.70
C GLY A 185 15.14 -10.89 -4.70
N THR A 186 15.89 -10.73 -5.79
CA THR A 186 16.67 -9.51 -6.03
C THR A 186 15.74 -8.30 -6.23
N PRO A 187 16.23 -7.07 -6.03
CA PRO A 187 15.46 -5.86 -6.29
C PRO A 187 14.76 -5.83 -7.66
N GLU A 188 15.42 -6.30 -8.73
CA GLU A 188 14.86 -6.38 -10.08
C GLU A 188 13.69 -7.37 -10.15
N LYS A 189 13.81 -8.53 -9.49
CA LYS A 189 12.73 -9.52 -9.44
C LYS A 189 11.52 -8.97 -8.69
N VAL A 190 11.74 -8.26 -7.58
CA VAL A 190 10.67 -7.67 -6.77
C VAL A 190 9.92 -6.60 -7.55
N ILE A 191 10.61 -5.64 -8.17
CA ILE A 191 9.95 -4.56 -8.92
C ILE A 191 9.24 -5.07 -10.19
N ASN A 192 9.79 -6.08 -10.88
CA ASN A 192 9.13 -6.64 -12.05
C ASN A 192 7.88 -7.46 -11.68
N ALA A 193 7.86 -8.07 -10.50
CA ALA A 193 6.69 -8.83 -10.04
C ALA A 193 5.54 -7.91 -9.58
N PHE A 194 5.85 -6.82 -8.87
CA PHE A 194 4.84 -5.97 -8.23
C PHE A 194 4.60 -4.63 -8.89
N GLY A 195 5.60 -4.12 -9.58
CA GLY A 195 5.53 -2.84 -10.27
C GLY A 195 4.24 -2.69 -11.06
N PRO A 196 3.88 -3.65 -11.94
CA PRO A 196 2.65 -3.57 -12.72
C PRO A 196 1.35 -3.50 -11.91
N GLU A 197 1.30 -4.11 -10.73
CA GLU A 197 0.14 -4.06 -9.84
C GLU A 197 0.00 -2.69 -9.17
N VAL A 198 1.12 -2.09 -8.78
CA VAL A 198 1.17 -0.78 -8.12
C VAL A 198 0.98 0.36 -9.11
N ILE A 199 1.61 0.30 -10.28
CA ILE A 199 1.60 1.39 -11.27
C ILE A 199 0.52 1.22 -12.34
N GLY A 200 -0.04 0.02 -12.51
CA GLY A 200 -1.06 -0.30 -13.52
C GLY A 200 -0.52 -0.58 -14.92
N GLU A 201 0.80 -0.68 -15.09
CA GLU A 201 1.48 -0.87 -16.39
C GLU A 201 2.88 -1.50 -16.21
N SER A 202 3.52 -1.96 -17.29
CA SER A 202 4.88 -2.53 -17.19
C SER A 202 5.89 -1.50 -16.65
N VAL A 203 6.83 -1.97 -15.82
CA VAL A 203 7.97 -1.20 -15.27
C VAL A 203 9.19 -1.18 -16.17
N GLU A 204 9.20 -1.96 -17.26
CA GLU A 204 10.34 -2.08 -18.16
C GLU A 204 10.75 -0.72 -18.75
N GLY A 205 12.02 -0.35 -18.58
CA GLY A 205 12.58 0.91 -19.06
C GLY A 205 12.18 2.16 -18.27
N LYS A 206 11.43 2.02 -17.15
CA LYS A 206 10.95 3.15 -16.34
C LYS A 206 11.69 3.35 -15.02
N VAL A 207 12.44 2.34 -14.58
CA VAL A 207 13.25 2.42 -13.36
C VAL A 207 14.47 3.29 -13.63
N LEU A 208 14.52 4.46 -12.98
CA LEU A 208 15.66 5.38 -13.04
C LEU A 208 16.78 4.96 -12.10
N SER A 209 16.42 4.62 -10.87
CA SER A 209 17.38 4.25 -9.84
C SER A 209 16.85 3.14 -8.94
N MET A 210 17.79 2.37 -8.41
CA MET A 210 17.56 1.25 -7.52
C MET A 210 18.63 1.26 -6.45
N ASN A 211 18.22 1.20 -5.18
CA ASN A 211 19.13 1.21 -4.04
C ASN A 211 18.68 0.18 -3.00
N VAL A 212 19.64 -0.40 -2.29
CA VAL A 212 19.42 -1.33 -1.20
C VAL A 212 19.99 -0.71 0.06
N GLU A 213 19.16 -0.55 1.07
CA GLU A 213 19.55 0.01 2.36
C GLU A 213 19.09 -0.89 3.51
N GLU A 214 19.90 -0.97 4.56
CA GLU A 214 19.52 -1.67 5.79
C GLU A 214 19.15 -0.65 6.88
N HIS A 215 18.00 -0.86 7.53
CA HIS A 215 17.56 -0.07 8.67
C HIS A 215 17.07 -1.00 9.77
N SER A 216 17.69 -0.91 10.95
CA SER A 216 17.34 -1.74 12.12
C SER A 216 17.37 -3.25 11.84
N GLY A 217 18.35 -3.74 11.08
CA GLY A 217 18.49 -5.15 10.73
C GLY A 217 17.49 -5.65 9.68
N ARG A 218 16.76 -4.75 9.03
CA ARG A 218 15.81 -5.05 7.96
C ARG A 218 16.24 -4.37 6.67
N THR A 219 16.27 -5.14 5.58
CA THR A 219 16.66 -4.66 4.26
C THR A 219 15.48 -4.05 3.52
N TYR A 220 15.73 -2.90 2.90
CA TYR A 220 14.78 -2.13 2.12
C TYR A 220 15.30 -1.97 0.69
N TYR A 221 14.44 -2.25 -0.29
CA TYR A 221 14.69 -1.94 -1.68
C TYR A 221 13.98 -0.65 -2.04
N LYS A 222 14.73 0.31 -2.56
CA LYS A 222 14.25 1.63 -2.96
C LYS A 222 14.31 1.75 -4.47
N PHE A 223 13.20 2.16 -5.07
CA PHE A 223 13.08 2.38 -6.49
C PHE A 223 12.60 3.81 -6.77
N GLU A 224 13.16 4.42 -7.78
CA GLU A 224 12.68 5.66 -8.38
C GLU A 224 12.34 5.40 -9.83
N LEU A 225 11.12 5.74 -10.25
CA LEU A 225 10.64 5.55 -11.61
C LEU A 225 10.26 6.89 -12.25
N GLU A 226 10.41 6.98 -13.57
CA GLU A 226 9.97 8.10 -14.38
C GLU A 226 9.76 7.71 -15.86
N PRO A 227 8.62 8.07 -16.47
CA PRO A 227 7.26 8.07 -15.94
C PRO A 227 6.73 6.62 -15.75
N PRO A 228 5.90 6.35 -14.73
CA PRO A 228 5.26 7.30 -13.82
C PRO A 228 6.21 7.78 -12.72
N HIS A 229 6.04 9.03 -12.27
CA HIS A 229 6.83 9.59 -11.18
C HIS A 229 6.42 8.98 -9.83
N ILE A 230 7.19 7.99 -9.37
CA ILE A 230 6.90 7.25 -8.15
C ILE A 230 8.18 6.83 -7.44
N PHE A 231 8.18 6.95 -6.12
CA PHE A 231 9.12 6.28 -5.23
C PHE A 231 8.46 5.04 -4.66
N ILE A 232 9.14 3.90 -4.72
CA ILE A 232 8.68 2.64 -4.13
C ILE A 232 9.73 2.16 -3.14
N ILE A 233 9.30 1.90 -1.90
CA ILE A 233 10.13 1.32 -0.85
C ILE A 233 9.53 -0.04 -0.50
N ALA A 234 10.29 -1.11 -0.69
CA ALA A 234 9.84 -2.48 -0.44
C ALA A 234 10.64 -3.12 0.68
N THR A 235 9.96 -3.86 1.57
CA THR A 235 10.58 -4.68 2.61
C THR A 235 9.69 -5.88 2.95
N ALA A 236 10.25 -6.93 3.53
CA ALA A 236 9.48 -8.06 4.09
C ALA A 236 9.50 -8.05 5.62
N ALA A 237 8.42 -8.50 6.23
CA ALA A 237 8.34 -8.79 7.66
C ALA A 237 7.27 -9.85 7.94
N GLY A 238 7.60 -10.84 8.77
CA GLY A 238 6.74 -12.02 8.95
C GLY A 238 6.56 -12.74 7.62
N ASN A 239 5.32 -13.04 7.25
CA ASN A 239 4.95 -13.66 5.97
C ASN A 239 4.40 -12.66 4.93
N ARG A 240 4.69 -11.36 5.10
CA ARG A 240 4.14 -10.28 4.29
C ARG A 240 5.23 -9.42 3.65
N LEU A 241 4.97 -8.99 2.42
CA LEU A 241 5.73 -7.96 1.74
C LEU A 241 5.00 -6.63 1.87
N TYR A 242 5.74 -5.60 2.26
CA TYR A 242 5.28 -4.23 2.41
C TYR A 242 5.84 -3.42 1.25
N LEU A 243 4.97 -2.72 0.52
CA LEU A 243 5.36 -1.74 -0.49
C LEU A 243 4.78 -0.39 -0.10
N PHE A 244 5.66 0.58 0.11
CA PHE A 244 5.31 1.97 0.36
C PHE A 244 5.57 2.79 -0.90
N CYS A 245 4.51 3.37 -1.45
CA CYS A 245 4.53 3.96 -2.77
C CYS A 245 4.13 5.43 -2.68
N THR A 246 5.04 6.36 -3.00
CA THR A 246 4.77 7.80 -3.01
C THR A 246 4.81 8.32 -4.44
N THR A 247 3.72 8.91 -4.92
CA THR A 247 3.59 9.36 -6.31
C THR A 247 3.01 10.77 -6.42
N GLY A 248 3.37 11.46 -7.50
CA GLY A 248 2.78 12.72 -7.90
C GLY A 248 2.69 12.82 -9.42
N ASN A 249 1.74 13.59 -9.94
CA ASN A 249 1.73 13.94 -11.36
C ASN A 249 2.94 14.83 -11.72
N GLY A 250 3.21 15.06 -13.01
CA GLY A 250 4.42 15.82 -13.42
C GLY A 250 4.57 17.21 -12.80
N LEU A 251 3.46 17.93 -12.57
CA LEU A 251 3.50 19.25 -11.93
C LEU A 251 3.78 19.14 -10.42
N GLN A 252 3.14 18.17 -9.77
CA GLN A 252 3.36 17.84 -8.36
C GLN A 252 4.81 17.40 -8.15
N TRP A 253 5.32 16.48 -8.96
CA TRP A 253 6.69 15.98 -8.88
C TRP A 253 7.71 17.09 -9.02
N LYS A 254 7.57 17.96 -10.03
CA LYS A 254 8.48 19.09 -10.24
C LYS A 254 8.59 20.02 -9.03
N LYS A 255 7.49 20.20 -8.27
CA LYS A 255 7.44 21.11 -7.12
C LYS A 255 7.76 20.42 -5.79
N HIS A 256 7.29 19.19 -5.62
CA HIS A 256 7.22 18.50 -4.34
C HIS A 256 8.05 17.21 -4.28
N ASN A 257 8.86 16.88 -5.30
CA ASN A 257 9.72 15.70 -5.32
C ASN A 257 10.53 15.53 -4.02
N LYS A 258 11.12 16.61 -3.48
CA LYS A 258 11.85 16.55 -2.20
C LYS A 258 10.98 16.14 -1.01
N SER A 259 9.76 16.66 -0.94
CA SER A 259 8.80 16.30 0.13
C SER A 259 8.35 14.85 -0.04
N LEU A 260 7.97 14.46 -1.26
CA LEU A 260 7.58 13.09 -1.60
C LEU A 260 8.71 12.07 -1.32
N LYS A 261 9.95 12.45 -1.59
CA LYS A 261 11.12 11.64 -1.27
C LYS A 261 11.34 11.51 0.23
N ARG A 262 11.17 12.59 1.01
CA ARG A 262 11.23 12.53 2.48
C ARG A 262 10.15 11.61 3.05
N ILE A 263 8.93 11.68 2.52
CA ILE A 263 7.83 10.77 2.90
C ILE A 263 8.25 9.31 2.63
N ALA A 264 8.75 9.01 1.42
CA ALA A 264 9.24 7.68 1.06
C ALA A 264 10.37 7.20 1.98
N ASP A 265 11.40 8.02 2.18
CA ASP A 265 12.59 7.66 2.96
C ASP A 265 12.31 7.49 4.46
N SER A 266 11.18 8.00 4.98
CA SER A 266 10.75 7.83 6.37
C SER A 266 10.07 6.49 6.68
N PHE A 267 9.68 5.73 5.65
CA PHE A 267 8.90 4.50 5.84
C PHE A 267 9.69 3.41 6.57
N ARG A 268 9.15 2.89 7.68
CA ARG A 268 9.74 1.80 8.47
C ARG A 268 8.68 0.80 8.87
N VAL A 269 9.00 -0.48 8.79
CA VAL A 269 8.25 -1.54 9.48
C VAL A 269 8.88 -1.72 10.86
N ILE A 270 8.06 -1.84 11.92
CA ILE A 270 8.48 -2.01 13.30
C ILE A 270 8.57 -3.52 13.59
#